data_AF-A0A933ZZY0-F1
#
_entry.id   AF-A0A933ZZY0-F1
#
_cell.length_a   1.000
_cell.length_b   1.000
_cell.length_c   1.000
_cell.angle_alpha   90.00
_cell.angle_beta   90.00
_cell.angle_gamma   90.00
#
_symmetry.space_group_name_H-M   'P 1'
#
loop_
_entity.id
_entity.type
_entity.pdbx_description
1 polymer ?
#
loop_
_entity_poly.entity_id
_entity_poly.type
_entity_poly.pdbx_seq_one_letter_code
_entity_poly.pdbx_strand_id
1 'polypeptide(L)'
;MGYELVIRSRTPHQPLSEADLTAVLCAAADTGLPELPTEPFSLGSEAGAAAAPLPSPVAPAQQPSCSGPWTLRNGKGRLVAQLSRLEGRFRGVDFEVLLPCEENELRRAYLFIQQLAETLGATVFDPQLAREVGRPSVDEVVGKWKQSQAWLVDVAGMIEDPRSLGEMASTPPLVSRRGLAVLAIAGGFAFVYWLIGAVAELLKP
;
A
#
# COMPACT_ATOMS: atom_id res chain seq x y z
N MET A 1 -7.14 -1.92 -3.88
CA MET A 1 -6.60 -2.52 -2.65
C MET A 1 -5.11 -2.67 -2.87
N GLY A 2 -4.28 -1.83 -2.25
CA GLY A 2 -2.82 -1.93 -2.26
C GLY A 2 -2.25 -2.53 -0.97
N TYR A 3 -0.93 -2.71 -0.92
CA TYR A 3 -0.21 -2.98 0.33
C TYR A 3 0.35 -1.68 0.90
N GLU A 4 0.16 -1.42 2.18
CA GLU A 4 0.48 -0.13 2.79
C GLU A 4 1.70 -0.23 3.71
N LEU A 5 2.57 0.76 3.65
CA LEU A 5 3.73 0.90 4.51
C LEU A 5 3.86 2.36 4.91
N VAL A 6 4.27 2.59 6.15
CA VAL A 6 4.19 3.93 6.74
C VAL A 6 5.54 4.30 7.34
N ILE A 7 6.15 5.39 6.88
CA ILE A 7 7.32 5.98 7.56
C ILE A 7 6.82 6.96 8.62
N ARG A 8 7.30 6.82 9.85
CA ARG A 8 7.06 7.76 10.95
C ARG A 8 8.36 8.09 11.68
N SER A 9 8.37 9.24 12.35
CA SER A 9 9.51 9.59 13.20
C SER A 9 9.63 8.61 14.35
N ARG A 10 10.86 8.17 14.64
CA ARG A 10 11.19 7.27 15.75
C ARG A 10 10.88 7.90 17.11
N THR A 11 10.93 9.23 17.21
CA THR A 11 10.62 9.97 18.44
C THR A 11 9.75 11.19 18.14
N PRO A 12 8.82 11.58 19.05
CA PRO A 12 7.91 12.71 18.81
C PRO A 12 8.61 14.06 18.57
N HIS A 13 9.88 14.17 19.00
CA HIS A 13 10.67 15.40 18.97
C HIS A 13 11.75 15.41 17.88
N GLN A 14 11.89 14.34 17.09
CA GLN A 14 12.79 14.33 15.95
C GLN A 14 12.00 14.75 14.70
N PRO A 15 12.16 15.99 14.22
CA PRO A 15 11.48 16.44 13.01
C PRO A 15 12.05 15.68 11.81
N LEU A 16 11.16 15.07 11.03
CA LEU A 16 11.53 14.55 9.71
C LEU A 16 11.66 15.74 8.76
N SER A 17 12.73 15.77 7.98
CA SER A 17 12.94 16.81 6.97
C SER A 17 12.01 16.57 5.78
N GLU A 18 10.94 17.36 5.70
CA GLU A 18 10.00 17.30 4.58
C GLU A 18 10.67 17.64 3.25
N ALA A 19 11.64 18.57 3.26
CA ALA A 19 12.37 18.98 2.06
C ALA A 19 13.23 17.85 1.49
N ASP A 20 13.99 17.16 2.35
CA ASP A 20 14.85 16.05 1.92
C ASP A 20 14.00 14.89 1.40
N LEU A 21 12.90 14.61 2.08
CA LEU A 21 11.98 13.55 1.67
C LEU A 21 11.30 13.86 0.33
N THR A 22 10.86 15.10 0.15
CA THR A 22 10.28 15.55 -1.11
C THR A 22 11.31 15.43 -2.24
N ALA A 23 12.56 15.83 -2.01
CA ALA A 23 13.61 15.72 -3.01
C ALA A 23 13.86 14.27 -3.45
N VAL A 24 13.91 13.33 -2.50
CA VAL A 24 14.09 11.90 -2.80
C VAL A 24 12.89 11.32 -3.55
N LEU A 25 11.65 11.67 -3.15
CA LEU A 25 10.44 11.20 -3.84
C LEU A 25 10.30 11.77 -5.24
N CYS A 26 10.67 13.03 -5.47
CA CYS A 26 10.72 13.64 -6.78
C CYS A 26 11.74 12.93 -7.69
N ALA A 27 12.96 12.73 -7.19
CA ALA A 27 14.00 12.03 -7.95
C ALA A 27 13.55 10.61 -8.32
N ALA A 28 12.98 9.86 -7.37
CA ALA A 28 12.54 8.50 -7.60
C ALA A 28 11.24 8.40 -8.43
N ALA A 29 10.43 9.46 -8.50
CA ALA A 29 9.31 9.54 -9.45
C ALA A 29 9.80 9.67 -10.89
N ASP A 30 10.91 10.39 -11.11
CA ASP A 30 11.50 10.60 -12.44
C ASP A 30 12.31 9.38 -12.90
N THR A 31 13.12 8.79 -12.02
CA THR A 31 14.05 7.70 -12.37
C THR A 31 13.48 6.30 -12.13
N GLY A 32 12.42 6.17 -11.34
CA GLY A 32 11.90 4.88 -10.88
C GLY A 32 12.69 4.32 -9.69
N LEU A 33 12.20 3.20 -9.13
CA LEU A 33 12.86 2.54 -8.02
C LEU A 33 14.15 1.83 -8.48
N PRO A 34 15.23 1.88 -7.68
CA PRO A 34 16.45 1.16 -8.00
C PRO A 34 16.21 -0.35 -8.07
N GLU A 35 16.87 -1.03 -9.01
CA GLU A 35 16.84 -2.49 -9.08
C GLU A 35 17.53 -3.10 -7.85
N LEU A 36 17.01 -4.23 -7.35
CA LEU A 36 17.68 -4.96 -6.29
C LEU A 36 19.01 -5.49 -6.81
N PRO A 37 20.11 -5.42 -6.04
CA PRO A 37 21.27 -6.24 -6.34
C PRO A 37 20.84 -7.72 -6.31
N THR A 38 21.04 -8.41 -7.43
CA THR A 38 20.57 -9.79 -7.70
C THR A 38 21.36 -10.87 -6.92
N GLU A 39 22.38 -10.48 -6.17
CA GLU A 39 23.24 -11.40 -5.43
C GLU A 39 22.63 -11.72 -4.06
N PRO A 40 22.59 -13.01 -3.64
CA PRO A 40 22.21 -13.37 -2.28
C PRO A 40 23.18 -12.71 -1.29
N PHE A 41 22.62 -12.01 -0.31
CA PHE A 41 23.34 -11.26 0.71
C PHE A 41 24.36 -12.15 1.42
N SER A 42 25.64 -12.03 1.05
CA SER A 42 26.76 -12.64 1.76
C SER A 42 27.27 -11.66 2.80
N LEU A 43 27.09 -12.00 4.07
CA LEU A 43 27.79 -11.36 5.18
C LEU A 43 29.29 -11.70 5.05
N GLY A 44 30.11 -10.77 4.59
CA GLY A 44 31.54 -11.02 4.43
C GLY A 44 32.37 -9.81 4.02
N SER A 45 32.87 -9.11 5.04
CA SER A 45 34.22 -8.54 5.15
C SER A 45 34.66 -7.37 4.27
N GLU A 46 35.24 -6.39 4.97
CA GLU A 46 35.92 -5.18 4.51
C GLU A 46 36.97 -5.40 3.40
N ALA A 47 36.99 -4.49 2.42
CA ALA A 47 38.24 -3.98 1.82
C ALA A 47 37.98 -2.77 0.91
N GLY A 48 38.42 -1.59 1.37
CA GLY A 48 39.08 -0.56 0.57
C GLY A 48 38.32 0.09 -0.61
N ALA A 49 37.76 1.27 -0.36
CA ALA A 49 37.61 2.27 -1.42
C ALA A 49 38.11 3.63 -0.92
N ALA A 50 39.08 4.17 -1.68
CA ALA A 50 39.85 5.36 -1.40
C ALA A 50 38.99 6.60 -1.13
N ALA A 51 39.47 7.44 -0.21
CA ALA A 51 38.92 8.75 0.07
C ALA A 51 38.91 9.64 -1.19
N ALA A 52 37.72 9.97 -1.69
CA ALA A 52 37.54 10.99 -2.72
C ALA A 52 37.47 12.38 -2.06
N PRO A 53 38.03 13.44 -2.70
CA PRO A 53 38.07 14.77 -2.12
C PRO A 53 36.68 15.41 -2.04
N LEU A 54 36.42 16.14 -0.94
CA LEU A 54 35.18 16.85 -0.65
C LEU A 54 34.88 17.91 -1.73
N PRO A 55 33.67 17.94 -2.31
CA PRO A 55 33.22 19.07 -3.12
C PRO A 55 32.82 20.28 -2.25
N SER A 56 33.22 21.46 -2.72
CA SER A 56 32.91 22.82 -2.24
C SER A 56 31.40 23.09 -2.02
N PRO A 57 31.03 24.10 -1.21
CA PRO A 57 29.70 24.22 -0.61
C PRO A 57 28.60 24.39 -1.66
N VAL A 58 27.65 23.47 -1.61
CA VAL A 58 26.46 23.44 -2.46
C VAL A 58 25.59 24.66 -2.15
N ALA A 59 25.24 25.42 -3.18
CA ALA A 59 24.26 26.51 -3.12
C ALA A 59 22.94 26.03 -2.48
N PRO A 60 22.14 26.91 -1.84
CA PRO A 60 20.88 26.48 -1.21
C PRO A 60 20.03 25.73 -2.24
N ALA A 61 19.72 24.47 -1.93
CA ALA A 61 18.99 23.57 -2.80
C ALA A 61 17.68 24.23 -3.24
N GLN A 62 17.50 24.40 -4.55
CA GLN A 62 16.23 24.81 -5.13
C GLN A 62 15.14 23.87 -4.62
N GLN A 63 14.07 24.44 -4.06
CA GLN A 63 12.91 23.66 -3.62
C GLN A 63 12.41 22.80 -4.79
N PRO A 64 12.27 21.48 -4.61
CA PRO A 64 11.73 20.61 -5.64
C PRO A 64 10.34 21.09 -6.06
N SER A 65 10.13 21.30 -7.36
CA SER A 65 8.88 21.79 -7.95
C SER A 65 7.77 20.73 -8.02
N CYS A 66 8.08 19.48 -7.69
CA CYS A 66 7.15 18.38 -7.75
C CYS A 66 6.48 18.19 -6.38
N SER A 67 5.18 18.49 -6.34
CA SER A 67 4.31 18.28 -5.19
C SER A 67 3.52 16.98 -5.36
N GLY A 68 3.50 16.14 -4.33
CA GLY A 68 2.83 14.83 -4.35
C GLY A 68 1.30 14.88 -4.47
N PRO A 69 0.64 13.70 -4.54
CA PRO A 69 1.21 12.36 -4.36
C PRO A 69 2.14 11.93 -5.50
N TRP A 70 3.21 11.21 -5.17
CA TRP A 70 4.18 10.68 -6.14
C TRP A 70 3.79 9.27 -6.55
N THR A 71 3.88 8.96 -7.84
CA THR A 71 3.76 7.60 -8.35
C THR A 71 5.11 7.15 -8.87
N LEU A 72 5.77 6.28 -8.11
CA LEU A 72 7.09 5.73 -8.40
C LEU A 72 6.95 4.45 -9.23
N ARG A 73 7.69 4.38 -10.34
CA ARG A 73 7.72 3.19 -11.21
C ARG A 73 8.48 2.05 -10.53
N ASN A 74 7.90 0.85 -10.52
CA ASN A 74 8.47 -0.33 -9.86
C ASN A 74 8.34 -1.58 -10.75
N GLY A 75 9.04 -1.60 -11.89
CA GLY A 75 8.78 -2.60 -12.93
C GLY A 75 7.39 -2.39 -13.55
N LYS A 76 6.51 -3.40 -13.45
CA LYS A 76 5.10 -3.35 -13.86
C LYS A 76 4.20 -2.81 -12.75
N GLY A 77 4.62 -2.95 -11.49
CA GLY A 77 3.95 -2.40 -10.32
C GLY A 77 4.11 -0.88 -10.18
N ARG A 78 3.30 -0.29 -9.31
CA ARG A 78 3.37 1.14 -8.95
C ARG A 78 3.42 1.29 -7.43
N LEU A 79 4.33 2.14 -6.96
CA LEU A 79 4.39 2.57 -5.57
C LEU A 79 3.91 4.02 -5.51
N VAL A 80 2.86 4.28 -4.75
CA VAL A 80 2.36 5.63 -4.50
C VAL A 80 2.90 6.11 -3.15
N ALA A 81 3.37 7.35 -3.09
CA ALA A 81 3.82 7.98 -1.85
C ALA A 81 3.03 9.26 -1.60
N GLN A 82 2.57 9.44 -0.36
CA GLN A 82 1.81 10.62 0.07
C GLN A 82 2.36 11.13 1.40
N LEU A 83 2.57 12.45 1.50
CA LEU A 83 2.95 13.06 2.77
C LEU A 83 1.78 12.99 3.75
N SER A 84 2.05 12.44 4.93
CA SER A 84 1.11 12.38 6.04
C SER A 84 1.30 13.61 6.91
N ARG A 85 0.24 14.42 7.03
CA ARG A 85 0.21 15.63 7.85
C ARG A 85 -0.87 15.52 8.91
N LEU A 86 -0.54 15.86 10.15
CA LEU A 86 -1.49 15.95 11.27
C LEU A 86 -1.47 17.38 11.80
N GLU A 87 -2.63 18.03 11.87
CA GLU A 87 -2.74 19.43 12.31
C GLU A 87 -1.83 20.40 11.54
N GLY A 88 -1.67 20.15 10.23
CA GLY A 88 -0.79 20.94 9.36
C GLY A 88 0.71 20.68 9.53
N ARG A 89 1.12 19.82 10.48
CA ARG A 89 2.51 19.44 10.70
C ARG A 89 2.83 18.13 10.00
N PHE A 90 3.99 18.08 9.37
CA PHE A 90 4.52 16.87 8.77
C PHE A 90 4.77 15.79 9.83
N ARG A 91 4.22 14.59 9.60
CA ARG A 91 4.35 13.44 10.51
C ARG A 91 5.10 12.26 9.89
N GLY A 92 5.12 12.18 8.57
CA GLY A 92 5.78 11.10 7.86
C GLY A 92 5.18 10.88 6.49
N VAL A 93 5.32 9.68 5.96
CA VAL A 93 4.91 9.34 4.59
C VAL A 93 4.14 8.04 4.59
N ASP A 94 3.06 8.03 3.84
CA ASP A 94 2.22 6.87 3.61
C ASP A 94 2.56 6.36 2.22
N PHE A 95 2.93 5.08 2.13
CA PHE A 95 3.26 4.39 0.90
C PHE A 95 2.21 3.34 0.61
N GLU A 96 1.71 3.30 -0.62
CA GLU A 96 0.80 2.28 -1.10
C GLU A 96 1.39 1.60 -2.34
N VAL A 97 1.60 0.29 -2.26
CA VAL A 97 1.95 -0.55 -3.41
C VAL A 97 0.66 -1.01 -4.08
N LEU A 98 0.40 -0.51 -5.29
CA LEU A 98 -0.82 -0.83 -6.03
C LEU A 98 -0.79 -2.26 -6.58
N LEU A 99 -1.93 -2.94 -6.52
CA LEU A 99 -2.16 -4.24 -7.16
C LEU A 99 -2.72 -4.08 -8.58
N PRO A 100 -2.42 -5.02 -9.51
CA PRO A 100 -1.55 -6.19 -9.36
C PRO A 100 -0.05 -5.82 -9.35
N CYS A 101 0.73 -6.58 -8.60
CA CYS A 101 2.18 -6.37 -8.38
C CYS A 101 2.86 -7.75 -8.27
N GLU A 102 4.06 -7.91 -8.81
CA GLU A 102 4.86 -9.13 -8.66
C GLU A 102 5.57 -9.16 -7.28
N GLU A 103 5.88 -10.34 -6.76
CA GLU A 103 6.56 -10.48 -5.46
C GLU A 103 7.88 -9.68 -5.37
N ASN A 104 8.68 -9.71 -6.44
CA ASN A 104 9.94 -8.97 -6.51
C ASN A 104 9.72 -7.45 -6.51
N GLU A 105 8.58 -6.99 -7.01
CA GLU A 105 8.20 -5.57 -6.99
C GLU A 105 7.85 -5.14 -5.57
N LEU A 106 7.07 -5.94 -4.84
CA LEU A 106 6.80 -5.67 -3.43
C LEU A 106 8.11 -5.66 -2.61
N ARG A 107 9.00 -6.63 -2.85
CA ARG A 107 10.32 -6.70 -2.21
C ARG A 107 11.15 -5.45 -2.48
N ARG A 108 11.17 -4.97 -3.73
CA ARG A 108 11.82 -3.71 -4.13
C ARG A 108 11.24 -2.50 -3.40
N ALA A 109 9.93 -2.36 -3.42
CA ALA A 109 9.24 -1.25 -2.75
C ALA A 109 9.55 -1.24 -1.25
N TYR A 110 9.47 -2.39 -0.60
CA TYR A 110 9.77 -2.55 0.82
C TYR A 110 11.22 -2.12 1.14
N LEU A 111 12.19 -2.62 0.39
CA LEU A 111 13.60 -2.32 0.65
C LEU A 111 13.95 -0.86 0.38
N PHE A 112 13.33 -0.23 -0.64
CA PHE A 112 13.43 1.20 -0.87
C PHE A 112 12.89 2.01 0.31
N ILE A 113 11.69 1.68 0.80
CA ILE A 113 11.05 2.36 1.94
C ILE A 113 11.92 2.21 3.21
N GLN A 114 12.49 1.04 3.44
CA GLN A 114 13.43 0.79 4.55
C GLN A 114 14.71 1.64 4.43
N GLN A 115 15.31 1.70 3.24
CA GLN A 115 16.49 2.54 3.00
C GLN A 115 16.20 4.03 3.17
N LEU A 116 15.02 4.47 2.72
CA LEU A 116 14.56 5.84 2.92
C LEU A 116 14.38 6.13 4.41
N ALA A 117 13.72 5.24 5.16
CA ALA A 117 13.55 5.40 6.60
C ALA A 117 14.89 5.47 7.34
N GLU A 118 15.88 4.64 6.99
CA GLU A 118 17.21 4.69 7.57
C GLU A 118 17.92 6.02 7.32
N THR A 119 17.85 6.54 6.09
CA THR A 119 18.47 7.81 5.71
C THR A 119 17.87 8.98 6.50
N LEU A 120 16.59 8.88 6.86
CA LEU A 120 15.85 9.87 7.63
C LEU A 120 15.93 9.65 9.16
N GLY A 121 16.57 8.56 9.62
CA GLY A 121 16.56 8.16 11.03
C GLY A 121 15.16 7.81 11.56
N ALA A 122 14.26 7.38 10.69
CA ALA A 122 12.86 7.07 10.94
C ALA A 122 12.63 5.58 11.22
N THR A 123 11.38 5.20 11.51
CA THR A 123 10.93 3.80 11.55
C THR A 123 9.85 3.55 10.50
N VAL A 124 9.79 2.31 10.02
CA VAL A 124 8.72 1.83 9.13
C VAL A 124 7.72 1.05 9.95
N PHE A 125 6.46 1.43 9.87
CA PHE A 125 5.33 0.75 10.46
C PHE A 125 4.53 0.05 9.37
N ASP A 126 4.15 -1.19 9.64
CA ASP A 126 3.30 -2.01 8.77
C ASP A 126 1.91 -2.15 9.42
N PRO A 127 0.87 -1.48 8.88
CA PRO A 127 -0.49 -1.57 9.41
C PRO A 127 -1.08 -2.99 9.39
N GLN A 128 -0.72 -3.80 8.39
CA GLN A 128 -1.22 -5.16 8.20
C GLN A 128 -0.62 -6.15 9.20
N LEU A 129 0.60 -5.88 9.67
CA LEU A 129 1.28 -6.59 10.76
C LEU A 129 1.10 -5.91 12.13
N ALA A 130 0.51 -4.71 12.15
CA ALA A 130 0.29 -3.88 13.33
C ALA A 130 1.55 -3.63 14.18
N ARG A 131 2.73 -3.52 13.54
CA ARG A 131 4.01 -3.34 14.23
C ARG A 131 5.06 -2.62 13.38
N GLU A 132 6.12 -2.19 14.04
CA GLU A 132 7.32 -1.72 13.36
C GLU A 132 8.06 -2.87 12.68
N VAL A 133 8.53 -2.62 11.47
CA VAL A 133 9.20 -3.60 10.62
C VAL A 133 10.55 -3.05 10.19
N GLY A 134 11.54 -3.94 10.09
CA GLY A 134 12.89 -3.63 9.63
C GLY A 134 13.26 -4.44 8.40
N ARG A 135 14.40 -4.15 7.76
CA ARG A 135 14.93 -4.94 6.63
C ARG A 135 14.79 -6.47 6.75
N PRO A 136 15.10 -7.14 7.89
CA PRO A 136 14.97 -8.60 7.98
C PRO A 136 13.53 -9.12 7.87
N SER A 137 12.51 -8.27 8.04
CA SER A 137 11.09 -8.65 7.97
C SER A 137 10.54 -8.78 6.55
N VAL A 138 11.38 -8.62 5.52
CA VAL A 138 10.94 -8.59 4.11
C VAL A 138 10.14 -9.83 3.69
N ASP A 139 10.58 -11.03 4.07
CA ASP A 139 9.91 -12.27 3.70
C ASP A 139 8.55 -12.42 4.41
N GLU A 140 8.44 -11.88 5.63
CA GLU A 140 7.20 -11.90 6.40
C GLU A 140 6.16 -10.94 5.81
N VAL A 141 6.59 -9.74 5.42
CA VAL A 141 5.77 -8.75 4.70
C VAL A 141 5.25 -9.33 3.39
N VAL A 142 6.15 -9.95 2.61
CA VAL A 142 5.78 -10.65 1.36
C VAL A 142 4.82 -11.80 1.65
N GLY A 143 5.04 -12.58 2.70
CA GLY A 143 4.15 -13.66 3.12
C GLY A 143 2.75 -13.16 3.48
N LYS A 144 2.66 -12.06 4.24
CA LYS A 144 1.38 -11.44 4.62
C LYS A 144 0.64 -10.90 3.41
N TRP A 145 1.35 -10.30 2.48
CA TRP A 145 0.80 -9.85 1.22
C TRP A 145 0.25 -11.00 0.37
N LYS A 146 1.00 -12.11 0.22
CA LYS A 146 0.53 -13.32 -0.48
C LYS A 146 -0.73 -13.89 0.17
N GLN A 147 -0.77 -13.96 1.50
CA GLN A 147 -1.95 -14.40 2.23
C GLN A 147 -3.15 -13.50 1.95
N SER A 148 -2.93 -12.18 1.89
CA SER A 148 -3.97 -11.19 1.60
C SER A 148 -4.47 -11.29 0.16
N GLN A 149 -3.58 -11.55 -0.80
CA GLN A 149 -3.96 -11.81 -2.19
C GLN A 149 -4.75 -13.11 -2.34
N ALA A 150 -4.31 -14.20 -1.71
CA ALA A 150 -5.02 -15.48 -1.73
C ALA A 150 -6.43 -15.32 -1.16
N TRP A 151 -6.57 -14.61 -0.02
CA TRP A 151 -7.88 -14.30 0.54
C TRP A 151 -8.75 -13.44 -0.39
N LEU A 152 -8.17 -12.45 -1.08
CA LEU A 152 -8.90 -11.65 -2.08
C LEU A 152 -9.36 -12.49 -3.26
N VAL A 153 -8.54 -13.42 -3.74
CA VAL A 153 -8.90 -14.38 -4.80
C VAL A 153 -10.06 -15.27 -4.32
N ASP A 154 -9.94 -15.86 -3.13
CA ASP A 154 -10.92 -16.78 -2.54
C ASP A 154 -12.26 -16.10 -2.25
N VAL A 155 -12.25 -14.87 -1.74
CA VAL A 155 -13.47 -14.16 -1.29
C VAL A 155 -14.09 -13.31 -2.40
N ALA A 156 -13.28 -12.66 -3.23
CA ALA A 156 -13.77 -11.80 -4.30
C ALA A 156 -13.94 -12.54 -5.65
N GLY A 157 -13.55 -13.83 -5.74
CA GLY A 157 -13.60 -14.59 -6.99
C GLY A 157 -12.71 -14.00 -8.09
N MET A 158 -11.68 -13.24 -7.70
CA MET A 158 -10.75 -12.62 -8.65
C MET A 158 -9.87 -13.73 -9.24
N ILE A 159 -9.98 -13.95 -10.54
CA ILE A 159 -9.34 -15.04 -11.30
C ILE A 159 -7.82 -15.05 -11.09
N GLU A 160 -7.24 -16.23 -10.89
CA GLU A 160 -5.80 -16.52 -10.65
C GLU A 160 -4.84 -16.04 -11.76
N ASP A 161 -5.32 -15.50 -12.89
CA ASP A 161 -4.49 -15.08 -14.03
C ASP A 161 -4.58 -13.56 -14.32
N PRO A 162 -3.54 -12.78 -13.95
CA PRO A 162 -3.48 -11.33 -14.18
C PRO A 162 -3.29 -10.93 -15.65
N ARG A 163 -3.14 -11.88 -16.60
CA ARG A 163 -3.03 -11.59 -18.04
C ARG A 163 -4.38 -11.32 -18.72
N SER A 164 -5.49 -11.49 -18.00
CA SER A 164 -6.84 -11.38 -18.56
C SER A 164 -7.57 -10.07 -18.20
N LEU A 165 -6.91 -9.11 -17.54
CA LEU A 165 -7.49 -7.78 -17.27
C LEU A 165 -7.52 -6.91 -18.54
N GLY A 166 -8.26 -7.37 -19.55
CA GLY A 166 -8.95 -6.46 -20.45
C GLY A 166 -9.96 -5.63 -19.66
N GLU A 167 -10.18 -4.39 -20.13
CA GLU A 167 -11.13 -3.37 -19.66
C GLU A 167 -11.94 -3.71 -18.41
N MET A 168 -11.75 -2.91 -17.34
CA MET A 168 -12.55 -2.92 -16.11
C MET A 168 -13.99 -3.39 -16.37
N ALA A 169 -14.25 -4.66 -16.06
CA ALA A 169 -15.60 -5.17 -16.05
C ALA A 169 -16.38 -4.34 -15.02
N SER A 170 -17.48 -3.75 -15.47
CA SER A 170 -18.41 -2.94 -14.69
C SER A 170 -18.60 -3.49 -13.28
N THR A 171 -18.64 -2.61 -12.28
CA THR A 171 -18.88 -2.92 -10.86
C THR A 171 -19.82 -4.13 -10.70
N PRO A 172 -19.39 -5.20 -10.02
CA PRO A 172 -20.21 -6.38 -9.87
C PRO A 172 -21.54 -5.97 -9.21
N PRO A 173 -22.68 -6.51 -9.68
CA PRO A 173 -23.96 -6.15 -9.10
C PRO A 173 -23.95 -6.48 -7.60
N LEU A 174 -24.34 -5.51 -6.77
CA LEU A 174 -24.40 -5.62 -5.30
C LEU A 174 -25.21 -6.84 -4.81
N VAL A 175 -26.04 -7.41 -5.69
CA VAL A 175 -26.85 -8.59 -5.44
C VAL A 175 -26.74 -9.53 -6.65
N SER A 176 -26.27 -10.76 -6.43
CA SER A 176 -26.28 -11.80 -7.46
C SER A 176 -27.71 -12.18 -7.87
N ARG A 177 -27.93 -12.74 -9.06
CA ARG A 177 -29.29 -13.20 -9.48
C ARG A 177 -29.92 -14.16 -8.47
N ARG A 178 -29.09 -14.97 -7.79
CA ARG A 178 -29.53 -15.85 -6.68
C ARG A 178 -29.92 -15.04 -5.43
N GLY A 179 -29.14 -14.01 -5.07
CA GLY A 179 -29.47 -13.10 -3.97
C GLY A 179 -30.79 -12.35 -4.19
N LEU A 180 -31.09 -11.97 -5.43
CA LEU A 180 -32.33 -11.29 -5.79
C LEU A 180 -33.54 -12.23 -5.65
N ALA A 181 -33.38 -13.51 -6.01
CA ALA A 181 -34.41 -14.52 -5.79
C ALA A 181 -34.67 -14.77 -4.30
N VAL A 182 -33.62 -14.84 -3.47
CA VAL A 182 -33.77 -14.99 -2.01
C VAL A 182 -34.46 -13.78 -1.38
N LEU A 183 -34.10 -12.57 -1.80
CA LEU A 183 -34.76 -11.33 -1.36
C LEU A 183 -36.24 -11.28 -1.77
N ALA A 184 -36.57 -11.72 -2.99
CA ALA A 184 -37.96 -11.79 -3.45
C ALA A 184 -38.78 -12.81 -2.63
N ILE A 185 -38.19 -13.97 -2.31
CA ILE A 185 -38.83 -14.98 -1.46
C ILE A 185 -39.04 -14.43 -0.05
N ALA A 186 -38.01 -13.84 0.56
CA ALA A 186 -38.11 -13.26 1.90
C ALA A 186 -39.15 -12.14 1.97
N GLY A 187 -39.18 -11.24 0.97
CA GLY A 187 -40.19 -10.20 0.85
C GLY A 187 -41.60 -10.75 0.68
N GLY A 188 -41.76 -11.82 -0.13
CA GLY A 188 -43.03 -12.51 -0.30
C GLY A 188 -43.55 -13.13 1.00
N PHE A 189 -42.68 -13.80 1.77
CA PHE A 189 -43.05 -14.34 3.08
C PHE A 189 -43.43 -13.25 4.08
N ALA A 190 -42.68 -12.16 4.12
CA ALA A 190 -42.99 -11.01 4.99
C ALA A 190 -44.35 -10.39 4.62
N PHE A 191 -44.64 -10.26 3.33
CA PHE A 191 -45.92 -9.73 2.85
C PHE A 191 -47.09 -10.64 3.21
N VAL A 192 -46.96 -11.96 3.00
CA VAL A 192 -48.01 -12.93 3.37
C VAL A 192 -48.24 -12.93 4.88
N TYR A 193 -47.17 -12.88 5.67
CA TYR A 193 -47.27 -12.80 7.14
C TYR A 193 -47.99 -11.52 7.58
N TRP A 194 -47.65 -10.37 6.99
CA TRP A 194 -48.33 -9.12 7.24
C TRP A 194 -49.81 -9.17 6.84
N LEU A 195 -50.13 -9.74 5.68
CA LEU A 195 -51.51 -9.87 5.20
C LEU A 195 -52.36 -10.74 6.13
N ILE A 196 -51.82 -11.87 6.59
CA ILE A 196 -52.50 -12.74 7.57
C ILE A 196 -52.71 -11.97 8.88
N GLY A 197 -51.71 -11.23 9.36
CA GLY A 197 -51.84 -10.37 10.54
C GLY A 197 -52.94 -9.32 10.39
N ALA A 198 -52.97 -8.60 9.27
CA ALA A 198 -53.96 -7.58 8.98
C ALA A 198 -55.38 -8.14 8.90
N VAL A 199 -55.56 -9.29 8.23
CA VAL A 199 -56.85 -9.99 8.16
C VAL A 199 -57.29 -10.50 9.53
N ALA A 200 -56.36 -11.03 10.33
CA ALA A 200 -56.64 -11.49 11.68
C ALA A 200 -57.05 -10.33 12.61
N GLU A 201 -56.46 -9.13 12.45
CA GLU A 201 -56.90 -7.94 13.18
C GLU A 201 -58.29 -7.44 12.74
N LEU A 202 -58.59 -7.52 11.45
CA LEU A 202 -59.90 -7.12 10.91
C LEU A 202 -61.05 -8.03 11.36
N LEU A 203 -60.73 -9.28 11.74
CA LEU A 203 -61.68 -10.30 12.19
C LEU A 203 -61.78 -10.42 13.71
N LYS A 204 -61.07 -9.58 14.48
CA LYS A 204 -61.24 -9.50 15.93
C LYS A 204 -62.61 -8.85 16.23
N PRO A 205 -63.50 -9.50 17.00
CA PRO A 205 -64.80 -8.95 17.38
C PRO A 205 -64.69 -7.78 18.37
#